data_AF-F3CF71-F1
#
_entry.id   AF-F3CF71-F1
#
_cell.length_a   1.000
_cell.length_b   1.000
_cell.length_c   1.000
_cell.angle_alpha   90.00
_cell.angle_beta   90.00
_cell.angle_gamma   90.00
#
_symmetry.space_group_name_H-M   'P 1'
#
loop_
_entity.id
_entity.type
_entity.pdbx_description
1 polymer ?
#
loop_
_entity_poly.entity_id
_entity_poly.type
_entity_poly.pdbx_seq_one_letter_code
_entity_poly.pdbx_strand_id
1 'polypeptide(L)'
;SELDESLYSRTHLLREHEGWEPPSPEIVGAYFRHFQGCFPEHGTDGKLARLLGLSSDRRVRDYKQGVRKVPYGVWRHFLVLTGRAPQDIIPVLAFMA
;
A
#
# COMPACT_ATOMS: atom_id res chain seq x y z
N SER A 1 12.55 9.64 -9.06
CA SER A 1 11.52 8.61 -9.30
C SER A 1 11.42 8.45 -10.80
N GLU A 2 11.60 7.24 -11.34
CA GLU A 2 11.62 6.96 -12.80
C GLU A 2 10.23 6.66 -13.39
N LEU A 3 9.17 6.61 -12.57
CA LEU A 3 7.82 6.29 -13.02
C LEU A 3 6.99 7.58 -13.22
N ASP A 4 6.43 7.77 -14.42
CA ASP A 4 5.40 8.78 -14.65
C ASP A 4 4.03 8.26 -14.22
N GLU A 5 3.58 8.70 -13.03
CA GLU A 5 2.31 8.29 -12.44
C GLU A 5 1.08 8.76 -13.23
N SER A 6 1.23 9.78 -14.09
CA SER A 6 0.11 10.31 -14.89
C SER A 6 -0.43 9.30 -15.92
N LEU A 7 0.38 8.30 -16.26
CA LEU A 7 0.01 7.22 -17.18
C LEU A 7 -0.84 6.12 -16.53
N TYR A 8 -1.03 6.16 -15.21
CA TYR A 8 -1.75 5.14 -14.45
C TYR A 8 -3.05 5.70 -13.88
N SER A 9 -4.06 4.83 -13.78
CA SER A 9 -5.29 5.18 -13.07
C SER A 9 -5.00 5.51 -11.60
N ARG A 10 -5.69 6.54 -11.09
CA ARG A 10 -5.64 6.95 -9.67
C ARG A 10 -6.69 6.25 -8.79
N THR A 11 -7.45 5.30 -9.33
CA THR A 11 -8.47 4.54 -8.59
C THR A 11 -7.89 3.81 -7.36
N HIS A 12 -6.61 3.45 -7.40
CA HIS A 12 -5.91 2.84 -6.26
C HIS A 12 -5.72 3.77 -5.05
N LEU A 13 -5.99 5.07 -5.17
CA LEU A 13 -5.95 6.04 -4.08
C LEU A 13 -7.32 6.23 -3.39
N LEU A 14 -8.40 5.76 -4.03
CA LEU A 14 -9.76 5.88 -3.53
C LEU A 14 -10.00 4.95 -2.33
N ARG A 15 -11.05 5.23 -1.57
CA ARG A 15 -11.57 4.28 -0.56
C ARG A 15 -12.24 3.10 -1.25
N GLU A 16 -12.34 1.98 -0.55
CA GLU A 16 -12.90 0.74 -1.10
C GLU A 16 -14.30 0.92 -1.70
N HIS A 17 -15.17 1.69 -1.03
CA HIS A 17 -16.54 1.97 -1.49
C HIS A 17 -16.64 3.06 -2.57
N GLU A 18 -15.54 3.73 -2.92
CA GLU A 18 -15.49 4.80 -3.93
C GLU A 18 -15.07 4.27 -5.31
N GLY A 19 -15.08 2.95 -5.52
CA GLY A 19 -14.64 2.33 -6.77
C GLY A 19 -13.13 2.07 -6.81
N TRP A 20 -12.53 1.76 -5.66
CA TRP A 20 -11.12 1.39 -5.58
C TRP A 20 -10.79 0.19 -6.48
N GLU A 21 -9.64 0.27 -7.14
CA GLU A 21 -9.03 -0.85 -7.83
C GLU A 21 -7.57 -1.01 -7.37
N PRO A 22 -7.04 -2.23 -7.33
CA PRO A 22 -5.67 -2.45 -6.93
C PRO A 22 -4.69 -1.72 -7.87
N PRO A 23 -3.60 -1.13 -7.33
CA PRO A 23 -2.59 -0.46 -8.14
C PRO A 23 -1.92 -1.42 -9.11
N SER A 24 -1.37 -0.88 -10.21
CA SER A 24 -0.49 -1.62 -11.10
C SER A 24 0.78 -2.08 -10.37
N PRO A 25 1.39 -3.20 -10.77
CA PRO A 25 2.62 -3.67 -10.14
C PRO A 25 3.78 -2.67 -10.26
N GLU A 26 3.80 -1.85 -11.32
CA GLU A 26 4.77 -0.77 -11.51
C GLU A 26 4.62 0.32 -10.44
N ILE A 27 3.38 0.74 -10.13
CA ILE A 27 3.08 1.70 -9.06
C ILE A 27 3.50 1.13 -7.71
N VAL A 28 3.14 -0.13 -7.42
CA VAL A 28 3.52 -0.82 -6.18
C VAL A 28 5.05 -0.86 -6.04
N GLY A 29 5.73 -1.29 -7.10
CA GLY A 29 7.19 -1.37 -7.16
C GLY A 29 7.85 -0.03 -6.93
N ALA A 30 7.40 1.02 -7.61
CA ALA A 30 7.93 2.37 -7.46
C ALA A 30 7.75 2.90 -6.03
N TYR A 31 6.54 2.79 -5.48
CA TYR A 31 6.22 3.30 -4.15
C TYR A 31 6.99 2.56 -3.05
N PHE A 32 7.02 1.23 -3.11
CA PHE A 32 7.73 0.43 -2.13
C PHE A 32 9.25 0.66 -2.19
N ARG A 33 9.85 0.68 -3.39
CA ARG A 33 11.29 0.96 -3.53
C ARG A 33 11.64 2.37 -3.08
N HIS A 34 10.81 3.36 -3.41
CA HIS A 34 11.04 4.73 -2.96
C HIS A 34 11.00 4.83 -1.43
N PHE A 35 9.99 4.23 -0.79
CA PHE A 35 9.91 4.16 0.66
C PHE A 35 11.12 3.46 1.28
N GLN A 36 11.50 2.29 0.76
CA GLN A 36 12.66 1.53 1.23
C GLN A 36 13.98 2.30 1.09
N GLY A 37 14.11 3.17 0.06
CA GLY A 37 15.25 4.05 -0.13
C GLY A 37 15.29 5.24 0.85
N CYS A 38 14.13 5.72 1.30
CA CYS A 38 14.03 6.82 2.27
C CYS A 38 14.12 6.36 3.73
N PHE A 39 13.74 5.11 4.04
CA PHE A 39 13.66 4.56 5.39
C PHE A 39 14.49 3.26 5.50
N PRO A 40 15.82 3.34 5.72
CA PRO A 40 16.71 2.17 5.74
C PRO A 40 16.34 1.11 6.79
N GLU A 41 15.71 1.50 7.90
CA GLU A 41 15.16 0.61 8.92
C GLU A 41 14.09 -0.33 8.34
N HIS A 42 13.43 0.07 7.25
CA HIS A 42 12.46 -0.70 6.47
C HIS A 42 12.96 -1.11 5.07
N GLY A 43 14.25 -0.94 4.78
CA GLY A 43 14.83 -1.02 3.43
C GLY A 43 14.84 -2.40 2.74
N THR A 44 14.33 -3.46 3.37
CA THR A 44 14.25 -4.81 2.77
C THR A 44 12.81 -5.28 2.69
N ASP A 45 12.54 -6.26 1.82
CA ASP A 45 11.18 -6.78 1.62
C ASP A 45 10.64 -7.47 2.88
N GLY A 46 11.49 -8.11 3.67
CA GLY A 46 11.09 -8.67 4.97
C GLY A 46 10.73 -7.61 6.00
N LYS A 47 11.47 -6.50 6.03
CA LYS A 47 11.17 -5.39 6.95
C LYS A 47 9.91 -4.63 6.54
N LEU A 48 9.71 -4.42 5.24
CA LEU A 48 8.47 -3.84 4.71
C LEU A 48 7.28 -4.78 4.91
N ALA A 49 7.45 -6.09 4.72
CA ALA A 49 6.40 -7.07 4.98
C ALA A 49 5.95 -7.02 6.45
N ARG A 50 6.91 -6.96 7.39
CA ARG A 50 6.60 -6.82 8.82
C ARG A 50 5.86 -5.51 9.11
N LEU A 51 6.30 -4.39 8.54
CA LEU A 51 5.63 -3.09 8.71
C LEU A 51 4.17 -3.15 8.24
N LEU A 52 3.91 -3.85 7.13
CA LEU A 52 2.57 -3.96 6.54
C LEU A 52 1.74 -5.13 7.07
N GLY A 53 2.19 -5.83 8.14
CA GLY A 53 1.48 -6.96 8.72
C GLY A 53 1.36 -8.18 7.81
N LEU A 54 2.27 -8.35 6.85
CA LEU A 54 2.29 -9.46 5.89
C LEU A 54 3.03 -10.67 6.46
N SER A 55 2.59 -11.88 6.07
CA SER A 55 3.16 -13.13 6.58
C SER A 55 4.57 -13.45 6.10
N SER A 56 5.03 -12.86 4.99
CA SER A 56 6.38 -13.08 4.46
C SER A 56 6.84 -12.00 3.50
N ASP A 57 8.16 -11.88 3.33
CA ASP A 57 8.81 -11.02 2.33
C ASP A 57 8.42 -11.38 0.89
N ARG A 58 8.14 -12.66 0.63
CA ARG A 58 7.62 -13.14 -0.65
C ARG A 58 6.35 -12.40 -1.07
N ARG A 59 5.46 -12.02 -0.14
CA ARG A 59 4.25 -11.25 -0.48
C ARG A 59 4.59 -9.91 -1.10
N VAL A 60 5.57 -9.20 -0.54
CA VAL A 60 6.05 -7.93 -1.07
C VAL A 60 6.62 -8.11 -2.49
N ARG A 61 7.39 -9.18 -2.73
CA ARG A 61 7.89 -9.50 -4.08
C ARG A 61 6.78 -9.83 -5.08
N ASP A 62 5.84 -10.70 -4.68
CA ASP A 62 4.70 -11.10 -5.51
C ASP A 62 3.87 -9.86 -5.94
N TYR A 63 3.71 -8.88 -5.04
CA TYR A 63 3.01 -7.62 -5.34
C TYR A 63 3.76 -6.74 -6.34
N LYS A 64 5.06 -6.52 -6.15
CA LYS A 64 5.88 -5.72 -7.09
C LYS A 64 5.97 -6.36 -8.48
N GLN A 65 5.86 -7.68 -8.56
CA GLN A 65 5.94 -8.45 -9.81
C GLN A 65 4.57 -8.69 -10.47
N GLY A 66 3.47 -8.29 -9.83
CA GLY A 66 2.12 -8.51 -10.34
C GLY A 66 1.64 -9.97 -10.28
N VAL A 67 2.38 -10.86 -9.62
CA VAL A 67 1.98 -12.25 -9.36
C VAL A 67 0.73 -12.29 -8.48
N ARG A 68 0.60 -11.32 -7.57
CA ARG A 68 -0.60 -11.09 -6.76
C ARG A 68 -0.98 -9.62 -6.76
N LYS A 69 -2.27 -9.33 -6.78
CA LYS A 69 -2.80 -7.98 -6.53
C LYS A 69 -2.63 -7.63 -5.04
N VAL A 70 -2.30 -6.37 -4.75
CA VAL A 70 -2.22 -5.88 -3.36
C VAL A 70 -3.63 -5.76 -2.79
N PRO A 71 -3.94 -6.33 -1.61
CA PRO A 71 -5.23 -6.13 -0.95
C PRO A 71 -5.45 -4.66 -0.55
N TYR A 72 -6.71 -4.19 -0.58
CA TYR A 72 -7.06 -2.82 -0.19
C TYR A 72 -6.47 -2.43 1.16
N GLY A 73 -6.68 -3.23 2.21
CA GLY A 73 -6.19 -2.90 3.56
C GLY A 73 -4.67 -2.71 3.64
N VAL A 74 -3.90 -3.54 2.91
CA VAL A 74 -2.43 -3.43 2.86
C VAL A 74 -2.01 -2.14 2.16
N TRP A 75 -2.64 -1.85 1.02
CA TRP A 75 -2.33 -0.65 0.24
C TRP A 75 -2.76 0.63 0.97
N ARG A 76 -3.97 0.65 1.53
CA ARG A 76 -4.50 1.77 2.31
C ARG A 76 -3.63 2.05 3.54
N HIS A 77 -3.21 1.01 4.26
CA HIS A 77 -2.29 1.17 5.38
C HIS A 77 -0.97 1.82 4.95
N PHE A 78 -0.38 1.37 3.84
CA PHE A 78 0.83 1.99 3.27
C PHE A 78 0.61 3.46 2.85
N LEU A 79 -0.51 3.79 2.20
CA LEU A 79 -0.82 5.16 1.81
C LEU A 79 -0.96 6.08 3.04
N VAL A 80 -1.63 5.62 4.10
CA VAL A 80 -1.77 6.37 5.35
C VAL A 80 -0.41 6.56 6.03
N LEU A 81 0.38 5.49 6.16
CA LEU A 81 1.74 5.54 6.73
C LEU A 81 2.64 6.56 6.03
N THR A 82 2.45 6.73 4.72
CA THR A 82 3.27 7.64 3.91
C THR A 82 2.61 9.00 3.64
N GLY A 83 1.50 9.31 4.31
CA GLY A 83 0.80 10.59 4.18
C GLY A 83 0.10 10.83 2.84
N ARG A 84 -0.08 9.78 2.01
CA ARG A 84 -0.75 9.83 0.71
C ARG A 84 -2.27 9.62 0.78
N ALA A 85 -2.76 9.16 1.93
CA ALA A 85 -4.18 9.04 2.22
C ALA A 85 -4.47 9.46 3.66
N PRO A 86 -5.64 10.07 3.94
CA PRO A 86 -6.05 10.34 5.32
C PRO A 86 -6.39 9.04 6.05
N GLN A 87 -6.21 9.05 7.38
CA GLN A 87 -6.73 7.98 8.22
C GLN A 87 -8.25 8.05 8.28
N ASP A 88 -8.91 6.90 8.12
CA ASP A 88 -10.37 6.79 8.24
C ASP A 88 -10.71 6.49 9.71
N ILE A 89 -11.33 7.46 10.39
CA ILE A 89 -11.80 7.31 11.76
C ILE A 89 -13.27 6.88 11.70
N ILE A 90 -13.55 5.64 12.12
CA ILE A 90 -14.91 5.13 12.19
C ILE A 90 -15.59 5.74 13.43
N PRO A 91 -16.70 6.47 13.28
CA PRO A 91 -17.47 6.95 14.42
C PRO A 91 -18.03 5.78 15.22
N VAL A 92 -17.73 5.74 16.52
CA VAL A 92 -18.30 4.74 17.43
C VAL A 92 -19.71 5.18 17.80
N LEU A 93 -20.72 4.44 17.34
CA LEU A 93 -22.13 4.79 17.59
C LEU A 93 -22.58 4.41 19.00
N ALA A 94 -22.16 3.24 19.51
CA ALA A 94 -22.43 2.79 20.87
C ALA A 94 -21.53 1.59 21.22
N PHE A 95 -21.40 1.31 22.52
CA PHE A 95 -21.00 0.01 23.03
C PHE A 95 -22.26 -0.74 23.48
N MET A 96 -22.58 -1.87 22.85
CA MET A 96 -23.74 -2.70 23.20
C MET A 96 -23.28 -3.88 24.07
N ALA A 97 -23.78 -3.94 25.30
CA ALA A 97 -23.50 -4.97 26.31
C ALA A 97 -24.73 -5.83 26.59
#